data_AF-A0A0R2Q730-F1
#
_entry.id   AF-A0A0R2Q730-F1
#
_cell.length_a   1.000
_cell.length_b   1.000
_cell.length_c   1.000
_cell.angle_alpha   90.00
_cell.angle_beta   90.00
_cell.angle_gamma   90.00
#
_symmetry.space_group_name_H-M   'P 1'
#
loop_
_entity.id
_entity.type
_entity.pdbx_description
1 polymer ?
#
loop_
_entity_poly.entity_id
_entity_poly.type
_entity_poly.pdbx_seq_one_letter_code
_entity_poly.pdbx_strand_id
1 'polypeptide(L)' 'MKPETVLRVTTLLAAAASLVLSVWLYFQSDSIEDRLNGVYVGVWVPSILALGAFMLAGKSNEK' A
#
# COMPACT_ATOMS: atom_id res chain seq x y z
N MET A 1 -17.02 -3.66 14.76
CA MET A 1 -16.11 -4.50 13.95
C MET A 1 -14.95 -4.95 14.83
N LYS A 2 -14.38 -6.14 14.61
CA LYS A 2 -13.17 -6.56 15.34
C LYS A 2 -12.00 -5.65 14.92
N PRO A 3 -11.11 -5.24 15.84
CA PRO A 3 -10.01 -4.32 15.52
C PRO A 3 -9.07 -4.86 14.43
N GLU A 4 -8.90 -6.19 14.35
CA GLU A 4 -8.15 -6.87 13.30
C GLU A 4 -8.75 -6.67 11.91
N THR A 5 -10.08 -6.67 11.80
CA THR A 5 -10.78 -6.44 10.54
C THR A 5 -10.60 -5.01 10.07
N VAL A 6 -10.65 -4.04 11.00
CA VAL A 6 -10.41 -2.63 10.69
C VAL A 6 -9.00 -2.46 10.16
N LEU A 7 -7.99 -3.00 10.86
CA LEU A 7 -6.58 -2.89 10.45
C LEU A 7 -6.34 -3.53 9.07
N ARG A 8 -6.89 -4.73 8.84
CA ARG A 8 -6.76 -5.42 7.54
C ARG A 8 -7.38 -4.59 6.41
N VAL A 9 -8.58 -4.07 6.62
CA VAL A 9 -9.30 -3.30 5.59
C VAL A 9 -8.59 -1.98 5.30
N THR A 10 -8.12 -1.26 6.32
CA THR A 10 -7.40 0.00 6.11
C THR A 10 -6.05 -0.20 5.44
N THR A 11 -5.29 -1.25 5.78
CA THR A 11 -4.04 -1.60 5.06
C THR A 11 -4.32 -1.92 3.60
N LEU A 12 -5.33 -2.75 3.30
CA LEU A 12 -5.66 -3.10 1.92
C LEU A 12 -6.13 -1.88 1.12
N LEU A 13 -6.93 -1.00 1.73
CA LEU A 13 -7.33 0.25 1.10
C LEU A 13 -6.14 1.17 0.84
N ALA A 14 -5.21 1.30 1.79
CA ALA A 14 -4.00 2.10 1.61
C ALA A 14 -3.12 1.56 0.47
N ALA A 15 -2.93 0.23 0.41
CA ALA A 15 -2.18 -0.41 -0.67
C ALA A 15 -2.86 -0.23 -2.03
N ALA A 16 -4.19 -0.39 -2.11
CA ALA A 16 -4.95 -0.20 -3.33
C ALA A 16 -4.93 1.26 -3.80
N ALA A 17 -5.11 2.23 -2.88
CA ALA A 17 -5.03 3.65 -3.19
C ALA A 17 -3.63 4.03 -3.71
N SER A 18 -2.57 3.51 -3.08
CA SER A 18 -1.19 3.73 -3.53
C SER A 18 -0.95 3.15 -4.93
N LEU A 19 -1.47 1.95 -5.21
CA LEU A 19 -1.37 1.34 -6.53
C LEU A 19 -2.10 2.17 -7.61
N VAL A 20 -3.32 2.61 -7.33
CA VAL A 20 -4.09 3.46 -8.26
C VAL A 20 -3.36 4.77 -8.52
N LEU A 21 -2.82 5.40 -7.48
CA LEU A 21 -2.05 6.63 -7.62
C LEU A 21 -0.76 6.42 -8.43
N SER A 22 -0.06 5.30 -8.21
CA SER A 22 1.13 4.92 -8.98
C SER A 22 0.83 4.81 -10.48
N VAL A 23 -0.22 4.08 -10.83
CA VAL A 23 -0.68 3.92 -12.22
C VAL A 23 -1.08 5.27 -12.80
N TRP A 24 -1.86 6.06 -12.06
CA TRP A 24 -2.31 7.37 -12.52
C TRP A 24 -1.13 8.33 -12.80
N LEU A 25 -0.17 8.43 -11.88
CA LEU A 25 1.03 9.26 -12.07
C LEU A 25 1.87 8.79 -13.26
N TYR A 26 2.02 7.47 -13.44
CA TYR A 26 2.79 6.92 -14.54
C TYR A 26 2.17 7.24 -15.91
N PHE A 27 0.84 7.14 -16.02
CA PHE A 27 0.15 7.34 -17.30
C PHE A 27 -0.22 8.80 -17.60
N GLN A 28 -0.23 9.69 -16.61
CA GLN A 28 -0.54 11.10 -16.84
C GLN A 28 0.64 11.90 -17.39
N SER A 29 1.89 11.44 -17.21
CA SER A 29 3.05 12.21 -17.68
C SER A 29 3.63 11.75 -19.02
N ASP A 30 3.98 12.74 -19.82
CA ASP A 30 4.75 12.61 -21.07
C ASP A 30 6.26 12.54 -20.82
N SER A 31 6.76 13.01 -19.68
CA SER A 31 8.18 13.02 -19.35
C SER A 31 8.60 11.73 -18.61
N ILE A 32 9.80 11.23 -18.91
CA ILE A 32 10.36 10.04 -18.24
C ILE A 32 10.60 10.30 -16.74
N GLU A 33 11.01 11.51 -16.39
CA GLU A 33 11.30 11.90 -15.00
C GLU A 33 10.04 11.83 -14.12
N ASP A 34 8.89 12.28 -14.63
CA ASP A 34 7.63 12.17 -13.89
C ASP A 34 7.11 10.73 -13.81
N ARG A 35 7.38 9.91 -14.83
CA ARG A 35 7.03 8.48 -14.80
C ARG A 35 7.78 7.74 -13.69
N LEU A 36 9.00 8.17 -13.33
CA LEU A 36 9.71 7.62 -12.17
C LEU A 36 8.91 7.83 -10.88
N ASN A 37 8.21 8.97 -10.72
CA ASN A 37 7.38 9.20 -9.53
C ASN A 37 6.29 8.13 -9.39
N GLY A 38 5.64 7.77 -10.49
CA GLY A 38 4.69 6.66 -10.53
C GLY A 38 5.32 5.32 -10.10
N VAL A 39 6.53 5.02 -10.58
CA VAL A 39 7.26 3.80 -10.20
C VAL A 39 7.65 3.81 -8.72
N TYR A 40 8.14 4.93 -8.18
CA TYR A 40 8.51 5.05 -6.77
C TYR A 40 7.31 4.81 -5.85
N VAL A 41 6.14 5.36 -6.17
CA VAL A 41 4.90 5.11 -5.42
C VAL A 41 4.49 3.63 -5.52
N GLY A 42 4.64 3.02 -6.70
CA GLY A 42 4.35 1.61 -6.92
C GLY A 42 5.22 0.67 -6.08
N VAL A 43 6.51 1.00 -5.94
CA VAL A 43 7.46 0.25 -5.11
C VAL A 43 7.08 0.28 -3.62
N TRP A 44 6.33 1.27 -3.15
CA TRP A 44 5.90 1.35 -1.75
C TRP A 44 4.72 0.41 -1.41
N VAL A 45 3.96 -0.05 -2.41
CA VAL A 45 2.83 -0.99 -2.22
C VAL A 45 3.24 -2.25 -1.43
N PRO A 46 4.30 -3.00 -1.80
CA PRO A 46 4.73 -4.15 -1.02
C PRO A 46 5.16 -3.79 0.41
N SER A 47 5.73 -2.60 0.65
CA SER A 47 6.08 -2.13 2.00
C SER A 47 4.85 -1.90 2.88
N ILE A 48 3.77 -1.34 2.32
CA ILE A 48 2.48 -1.16 3.03
C ILE A 48 1.87 -2.52 3.40
N LEU A 49 1.87 -3.46 2.46
CA LEU A 49 1.35 -4.81 2.71
C LEU A 49 2.19 -5.57 3.75
N ALA A 50 3.52 -5.45 3.68
CA ALA A 50 4.43 -6.03 4.67
C ALA A 50 4.19 -5.45 6.06
N LEU A 51 4.00 -4.14 6.18
CA LEU A 51 3.67 -3.49 7.45
C LEU A 51 2.34 -4.00 8.03
N GLY A 52 1.30 -4.09 7.21
CA GLY A 52 0.01 -4.62 7.66
C GLY A 52 0.09 -6.09 8.09
N ALA A 53 0.86 -6.91 7.36
CA ALA A 53 1.13 -8.30 7.75
C ALA A 53 1.90 -8.37 9.08
N PHE A 54 2.90 -7.52 9.28
CA PHE A 54 3.67 -7.44 10.53
C PHE A 54 2.78 -7.04 11.73
N MET A 55 1.94 -6.02 11.58
CA MET A 55 1.02 -5.59 12.64
C MET A 55 -0.03 -6.65 12.99
N LEU A 56 -0.52 -7.41 12.01
CA LEU A 56 -1.45 -8.52 12.24
C LEU A 56 -0.76 -9.73 12.88
N ALA A 57 0.48 -10.04 12.48
CA ALA A 57 1.26 -11.14 13.05
C ALA A 57 1.59 -10.92 14.54
N GLY A 58 1.90 -9.67 14.93
CA GLY A 58 2.19 -9.31 16.32
C GLY A 58 1.05 -9.60 17.30
N LYS A 59 -0.21 -9.56 16.84
CA LYS A 59 -1.41 -9.83 17.67
C LYS A 59 -1.75 -11.32 17.82
N SER A 60 -1.18 -12.20 17.00
CA SER A 60 -1.50 -13.64 17.04
C SER A 60 -0.82 -14.38 18.20
N ASN A 61 0.19 -13.78 18.84
CA ASN A 61 0.93 -14.38 19.97
C ASN A 61 0.34 -14.05 21.35
N GLU A 62 -0.80 -13.35 21.41
CA GLU A 62 -1.48 -12.99 22.68
C GLU A 62 -2.66 -13.94 22.97
N LYS A 63 -2.46 -15.24 22.72
CA LYS A 63 -3.41 -16.31 23.10
C LYS A 63 -2.78 -17.27 24.07
#